data_AF-A0A6L3ERH7-F1
#
_entry.id   AF-A0A6L3ERH7-F1
#
_cell.length_a   1.000
_cell.length_b   1.000
_cell.length_c   1.000
_cell.angle_alpha   90.00
_cell.angle_beta   90.00
_cell.angle_gamma   90.00
#
_symmetry.space_group_name_H-M   'P 1'
#
loop_
_entity.id
_entity.type
_entity.pdbx_description
1 polymer ?
#
loop_
_entity_poly.entity_id
_entity_poly.type
_entity_poly.pdbx_seq_one_letter_code
_entity_poly.pdbx_strand_id
1 'polypeptide(L)'
;MVEPTAEHADRVTVLDASCRWLAVIGAVVLVALSMITVVSVIGRYLFGQPVHGDFELVEMGCALAVSLFLPYCQLRSGNVIVDFVTMRAPTGVKRLLDAFGCLLISIMGGVLAWRLMLGGYDLYRYNDQTMV
;
A
#
# COMPACT_ATOMS: atom_id res chain seq x y z
N MET A 1 29.65 -22.58 -3.85
CA MET A 1 28.78 -22.86 -5.00
C MET A 1 27.69 -23.78 -4.48
N VAL A 2 26.64 -23.21 -3.89
CA VAL A 2 25.51 -23.94 -3.29
C VAL A 2 24.42 -23.96 -4.35
N GLU A 3 24.05 -25.14 -4.83
CA GLU A 3 22.94 -25.28 -5.77
C GLU A 3 21.67 -24.71 -5.14
N PRO A 4 20.97 -23.75 -5.79
CA PRO A 4 19.70 -23.26 -5.28
C PRO A 4 18.69 -24.40 -5.36
N THR A 5 18.20 -24.86 -4.22
CA THR A 5 17.15 -25.88 -4.16
C THR A 5 15.93 -25.36 -4.91
N ALA A 6 15.38 -26.15 -5.84
CA ALA A 6 14.24 -25.77 -6.68
C ALA A 6 13.04 -25.21 -5.89
N GLU A 7 12.93 -25.59 -4.62
CA GLU A 7 11.94 -25.09 -3.67
C GLU A 7 12.06 -23.58 -3.35
N HIS A 8 13.27 -23.03 -3.27
CA HIS A 8 13.46 -21.58 -3.04
C HIS A 8 13.05 -20.77 -4.28
N ALA A 9 13.31 -21.27 -5.47
CA ALA A 9 12.91 -20.61 -6.71
C ALA A 9 11.38 -20.57 -6.86
N ASP A 10 10.69 -21.65 -6.49
CA ASP A 10 9.23 -21.74 -6.54
C ASP A 10 8.57 -20.81 -5.51
N ARG A 11 9.07 -20.78 -4.26
CA ARG A 11 8.60 -19.87 -3.20
C ARG A 11 8.71 -18.40 -3.59
N VAL A 12 9.83 -18.00 -4.21
CA VAL A 12 10.05 -16.63 -4.68
C VAL A 12 9.09 -16.27 -5.81
N THR A 13 8.79 -17.22 -6.70
CA THR A 13 7.87 -17.01 -7.82
C THR A 13 6.41 -16.89 -7.36
N VAL A 14 5.99 -17.71 -6.40
CA VAL A 14 4.65 -17.64 -5.81
C VAL A 14 4.44 -16.34 -5.02
N LEU A 15 5.47 -15.89 -4.31
CA LEU A 15 5.44 -14.61 -3.58
C LEU A 15 5.31 -13.43 -4.55
N ASP A 16 6.09 -13.41 -5.64
CA ASP A 16 5.99 -12.38 -6.68
C ASP A 16 4.60 -12.38 -7.34
N ALA A 17 4.08 -13.55 -7.69
CA ALA A 17 2.74 -13.67 -8.27
C ALA A 17 1.66 -13.12 -7.32
N SER A 18 1.74 -13.45 -6.03
CA SER A 18 0.77 -13.00 -5.02
C SER A 18 0.80 -11.48 -4.85
N CYS A 19 1.99 -10.89 -4.73
CA CYS A 19 2.16 -9.46 -4.62
C CYS A 19 1.74 -8.71 -5.90
N ARG A 20 1.98 -9.30 -7.07
CA ARG A 20 1.54 -8.73 -8.35
C ARG A 20 0.01 -8.72 -8.44
N TRP A 21 -0.66 -9.79 -8.00
CA TRP A 21 -2.12 -9.81 -7.94
C TRP A 21 -2.67 -8.75 -6.98
N LEU A 22 -2.09 -8.60 -5.79
CA LEU A 22 -2.46 -7.55 -4.84
C LEU A 22 -2.30 -6.15 -5.46
N ALA A 23 -1.20 -5.90 -6.19
CA ALA A 23 -0.99 -4.64 -6.87
C ALA A 23 -2.00 -4.38 -7.99
N VAL A 24 -2.37 -5.41 -8.77
CA VAL A 24 -3.41 -5.29 -9.80
C VAL A 24 -4.75 -4.93 -9.17
N ILE A 25 -5.13 -5.59 -8.07
CA ILE A 25 -6.37 -5.27 -7.36
C ILE A 25 -6.33 -3.83 -6.84
N GLY A 26 -5.21 -3.39 -6.24
CA GLY A 26 -5.02 -2.01 -5.79
C GLY A 26 -5.13 -0.98 -6.92
N ALA A 27 -4.61 -1.31 -8.11
CA ALA A 27 -4.71 -0.46 -9.30
C ALA A 27 -6.15 -0.34 -9.80
N VAL A 28 -6.90 -1.44 -9.81
CA VAL A 28 -8.32 -1.43 -10.17
C VAL A 28 -9.11 -0.56 -9.19
N VAL A 29 -8.83 -0.67 -7.88
CA VAL A 29 -9.45 0.19 -6.86
C VAL A 29 -9.14 1.66 -7.10
N LEU A 30 -7.87 2.04 -7.34
CA LEU A 30 -7.51 3.43 -7.63
C LEU A 30 -8.21 3.98 -8.88
N VAL A 31 -8.28 3.18 -9.95
CA VAL A 31 -8.99 3.59 -11.17
C VAL A 31 -10.47 3.82 -10.88
N ALA A 32 -11.12 2.92 -10.13
CA ALA A 32 -12.51 3.10 -9.73
C ALA A 32 -12.72 4.39 -8.91
N LEU A 33 -11.87 4.66 -7.93
CA LEU A 33 -11.91 5.89 -7.13
C LEU A 33 -11.67 7.14 -7.99
N SER A 34 -10.72 7.08 -8.92
CA SER A 34 -10.49 8.18 -9.88
C SER A 34 -11.74 8.47 -10.71
N MET A 35 -12.48 7.44 -11.14
CA MET A 35 -13.73 7.63 -11.86
C MET A 35 -14.79 8.26 -10.97
N ILE A 36 -14.93 7.80 -9.72
CA ILE A 36 -15.88 8.38 -8.76
C ILE A 36 -15.58 9.85 -8.50
N THR A 37 -14.31 10.21 -8.27
CA THR A 37 -13.91 11.62 -8.09
C THR A 37 -14.21 12.47 -9.31
N VAL A 38 -13.92 11.97 -10.53
CA VAL A 38 -14.25 12.69 -11.78
C VAL A 38 -15.76 12.90 -11.91
N VAL A 39 -16.56 11.85 -11.67
CA VAL A 39 -18.03 11.94 -11.71
C VAL A 39 -18.55 12.92 -10.67
N SER A 40 -18.01 12.90 -9.44
CA SER A 40 -18.43 13.83 -8.38
C SER A 40 -18.06 15.28 -8.71
N VAL A 41 -16.86 15.52 -9.26
CA VAL A 41 -16.44 16.86 -9.70
C VAL A 41 -17.36 17.37 -10.80
N ILE A 42 -17.64 16.56 -11.83
CA ILE A 42 -18.55 16.94 -12.92
C ILE A 42 -19.96 17.20 -12.38
N GLY A 43 -20.50 16.33 -11.53
CA GLY A 43 -21.81 16.47 -10.90
C GLY A 43 -21.94 17.74 -10.06
N ARG A 44 -20.89 18.08 -9.32
CA ARG A 44 -20.78 19.29 -8.51
C ARG A 44 -20.79 20.56 -9.38
N TYR A 45 -20.06 20.56 -10.49
CA TYR A 45 -19.96 21.74 -11.37
C TYR A 45 -21.17 21.93 -12.31
N LEU A 46 -21.76 20.85 -12.82
CA LEU A 46 -22.85 20.94 -13.81
C LEU A 46 -24.24 20.94 -13.18
N PHE A 47 -24.45 20.19 -12.10
CA PHE A 47 -25.78 19.94 -11.53
C PHE A 47 -25.93 20.40 -10.08
N GLY A 48 -24.85 20.89 -9.46
CA GLY A 48 -24.84 21.27 -8.03
C GLY A 48 -25.08 20.10 -7.08
N GLN A 49 -25.01 18.86 -7.57
CA GLN A 49 -25.31 17.63 -6.85
C GLN A 49 -24.07 16.72 -6.90
N PRO A 50 -23.16 16.78 -5.91
CA PRO A 50 -22.04 15.85 -5.82
C PRO A 50 -22.51 14.44 -5.43
N VAL A 51 -21.64 13.45 -5.63
CA VAL A 51 -21.87 12.09 -5.11
C VAL A 51 -21.82 12.15 -3.57
N HIS A 52 -22.85 11.66 -2.91
CA HIS A 52 -22.94 11.69 -1.45
C HIS A 52 -21.92 10.73 -0.84
N GLY A 53 -21.15 11.18 0.16
CA GLY A 53 -20.09 10.38 0.78
C GLY A 53 -18.87 10.14 -0.13
N ASP A 54 -18.68 10.91 -1.20
CA ASP A 54 -17.52 10.77 -2.12
C ASP A 54 -16.18 10.89 -1.40
N PHE A 55 -16.06 11.84 -0.47
CA PHE A 55 -14.84 12.02 0.32
C PHE A 55 -14.50 10.82 1.19
N GLU A 56 -15.48 10.26 1.91
CA GLU A 56 -15.26 9.09 2.78
C GLU A 56 -14.90 7.84 1.97
N LEU A 57 -15.57 7.64 0.82
CA LEU A 57 -15.27 6.53 -0.08
C LEU A 57 -13.84 6.62 -0.64
N VAL A 58 -13.41 7.82 -1.01
CA VAL A 58 -12.08 8.07 -1.56
C VAL A 58 -11.01 7.94 -0.48
N GLU A 59 -11.25 8.44 0.73
CA GLU A 59 -10.32 8.31 1.86
C GLU A 59 -10.08 6.83 2.22
N MET A 60 -11.15 6.07 2.47
CA MET A 60 -11.05 4.65 2.81
C MET A 60 -10.49 3.83 1.65
N GLY A 61 -10.93 4.12 0.42
CA GLY A 61 -10.47 3.44 -0.77
C GLY A 61 -8.99 3.70 -1.09
N CYS A 62 -8.49 4.92 -0.86
CA CYS A 62 -7.08 5.24 -1.03
C CYS A 62 -6.22 4.51 0.01
N ALA A 63 -6.67 4.46 1.28
CA ALA A 63 -5.98 3.69 2.31
C ALA A 63 -5.87 2.21 1.93
N LEU A 64 -6.98 1.61 1.45
CA LEU A 64 -7.00 0.23 0.96
C LEU A 64 -6.02 0.05 -0.21
N ALA A 65 -6.07 0.91 -1.23
CA ALA A 65 -5.21 0.80 -2.40
C ALA A 65 -3.73 0.89 -2.04
N VAL A 66 -3.33 1.85 -1.19
CA VAL A 66 -1.94 1.99 -0.73
C VAL A 66 -1.49 0.74 0.03
N SER A 67 -2.31 0.19 0.91
CA SER A 67 -2.00 -1.07 1.60
C SER A 67 -1.82 -2.25 0.64
N LEU A 68 -2.60 -2.31 -0.45
CA LEU A 68 -2.47 -3.35 -1.47
C LEU A 68 -1.19 -3.20 -2.33
N PHE A 69 -0.72 -1.98 -2.55
CA PHE A 69 0.53 -1.73 -3.28
C PHE A 69 1.79 -1.95 -2.45
N LEU A 70 1.72 -1.72 -1.13
CA LEU A 70 2.85 -1.84 -0.22
C LEU A 70 3.68 -3.13 -0.38
N PRO A 71 3.09 -4.35 -0.43
CA PRO A 71 3.89 -5.58 -0.60
C PRO A 71 4.61 -5.65 -1.94
N TYR A 72 4.00 -5.14 -3.02
CA TYR A 72 4.61 -5.11 -4.34
C TYR A 72 5.75 -4.08 -4.43
N CYS A 73 5.58 -2.91 -3.79
CA CYS A 73 6.63 -1.91 -3.65
C CYS A 73 7.83 -2.46 -2.86
N GLN A 74 7.57 -3.24 -1.80
CA GLN A 74 8.61 -3.87 -0.98
C GLN A 74 9.40 -4.92 -1.77
N LEU A 75 8.74 -5.75 -2.58
CA LEU A 75 9.41 -6.75 -3.43
C LEU A 75 10.30 -6.12 -4.51
N ARG A 76 9.87 -5.00 -5.08
CA ARG A 76 10.66 -4.29 -6.12
C ARG A 76 11.75 -3.39 -5.54
N SER A 77 11.94 -3.34 -4.22
CA SER A 77 12.85 -2.40 -3.55
C SER A 77 12.62 -0.95 -4.04
N GLY A 78 11.37 -0.60 -4.37
CA GLY A 78 11.00 0.65 -5.01
C GLY A 78 10.77 1.82 -4.04
N ASN A 79 10.92 1.60 -2.73
CA ASN A 79 10.90 2.68 -1.75
C ASN A 79 12.09 3.59 -2.03
N VAL A 80 11.84 4.87 -2.31
CA VAL A 80 12.86 5.85 -2.73
C VAL A 80 14.03 5.85 -1.75
N ILE A 81 15.12 5.17 -2.11
CA ILE A 81 16.37 5.24 -1.38
C ILE A 81 17.03 6.55 -1.82
N VAL A 82 17.38 7.40 -0.87
CA VAL A 82 18.12 8.64 -1.17
C VAL A 82 19.54 8.26 -1.60
N ASP A 83 19.69 7.90 -2.87
CA ASP A 83 20.97 7.46 -3.43
C ASP A 83 22.01 8.58 -3.45
N PHE A 84 21.58 9.85 -3.43
CA PHE A 84 22.46 11.03 -3.45
C PHE A 84 23.41 11.12 -2.24
N VAL A 85 23.00 10.63 -1.07
CA VAL A 85 23.83 10.67 0.15
C VAL A 85 24.76 9.44 0.23
N THR A 86 24.41 8.34 -0.45
CA THR A 86 25.09 7.04 -0.29
C THR A 86 26.03 6.69 -1.46
N MET A 87 26.15 7.53 -2.50
CA MET A 87 27.06 7.30 -3.64
C MET A 87 28.53 7.12 -3.24
N ARG A 88 28.95 7.66 -2.09
CA ARG A 88 30.34 7.57 -1.57
C ARG A 88 30.53 6.56 -0.43
N ALA A 89 29.49 5.83 -0.03
CA ALA A 89 29.56 4.93 1.12
C ALA A 89 30.03 3.52 0.71
N PRO A 90 30.88 2.85 1.54
CA PRO A 90 31.33 1.49 1.29
C PRO A 90 30.18 0.48 1.34
N THR A 91 30.31 -0.63 0.62
CA THR A 91 29.26 -1.65 0.37
C THR A 91 28.62 -2.20 1.65
N GLY A 92 29.37 -2.23 2.77
CA GLY A 92 28.85 -2.65 4.08
C GLY A 92 27.85 -1.67 4.69
N VAL A 93 28.07 -0.36 4.55
CA VAL A 93 27.18 0.68 5.06
C VAL A 93 25.89 0.74 4.26
N LYS A 94 25.98 0.54 2.93
CA LYS A 94 24.78 0.40 2.06
C LYS A 94 23.87 -0.73 2.53
N ARG A 95 24.44 -1.91 2.82
CA ARG A 95 23.68 -3.07 3.30
C ARG A 95 23.04 -2.84 4.67
N LEU A 96 23.75 -2.18 5.59
CA LEU A 96 23.19 -1.85 6.89
C LEU A 96 22.03 -0.86 6.78
N LEU A 97 22.18 0.15 5.91
CA LEU A 97 21.14 1.16 5.71
C LEU A 97 19.90 0.59 5.03
N ASP A 98 20.07 -0.32 4.07
CA ASP A 98 18.98 -1.06 3.43
C ASP A 98 18.25 -1.99 4.41
N ALA A 99 19.01 -2.73 5.23
CA ALA A 99 18.45 -3.56 6.31
C ALA A 99 17.66 -2.72 7.33
N PHE A 100 18.19 -1.53 7.69
CA PHE A 100 17.49 -0.61 8.58
C PHE A 100 16.21 -0.05 7.94
N GLY A 101 16.24 0.28 6.65
CA GLY A 101 15.05 0.71 5.90
C GLY A 101 13.97 -0.37 5.86
N CYS A 102 14.34 -1.61 5.58
CA CYS A 102 13.43 -2.76 5.63
C CYS A 102 12.83 -2.95 7.02
N LEU A 103 13.65 -2.84 8.07
CA LEU A 103 13.21 -2.97 9.45
C LEU A 103 12.24 -1.84 9.84
N LEU A 104 12.53 -0.60 9.45
CA LEU A 104 11.66 0.55 9.72
C LEU A 104 10.28 0.39 9.06
N ILE A 105 10.25 0.04 7.76
CA ILE A 105 9.00 -0.19 7.04
C ILE A 105 8.21 -1.35 7.64
N SER A 106 8.89 -2.43 8.03
CA SER A 106 8.25 -3.57 8.71
C SER A 106 7.61 -3.17 10.04
N ILE A 107 8.30 -2.34 10.84
CA ILE A 107 7.74 -1.83 12.11
C ILE A 107 6.55 -0.92 11.84
N MET A 108 6.68 0.04 10.90
CA MET A 108 5.60 0.97 10.58
C MET A 108 4.37 0.24 10.04
N GLY A 109 4.54 -0.72 9.14
CA GLY A 109 3.47 -1.57 8.63
C GLY A 109 2.81 -2.40 9.73
N GLY A 110 3.59 -2.96 10.65
CA GLY A 110 3.07 -3.68 11.81
C GLY A 110 2.26 -2.80 12.77
N VAL A 111 2.74 -1.59 13.06
CA VAL A 111 2.03 -0.60 13.90
C VAL A 111 0.74 -0.15 13.23
N LEU A 112 0.76 0.11 11.92
CA LEU A 112 -0.44 0.46 11.15
C LEU A 112 -1.46 -0.68 11.19
N ALA A 113 -1.04 -1.92 10.89
CA ALA A 113 -1.92 -3.08 10.95
C ALA A 113 -2.57 -3.25 12.33
N TRP A 114 -1.78 -3.08 13.41
CA TRP A 114 -2.28 -3.12 14.78
C TRP A 114 -3.31 -2.02 15.07
N ARG A 115 -3.00 -0.77 14.67
CA ARG A 115 -3.89 0.38 14.87
C ARG A 115 -5.19 0.25 14.06
N LEU A 116 -5.11 -0.23 12.82
CA LEU A 116 -6.28 -0.49 11.97
C LEU A 116 -7.15 -1.60 12.58
N MET A 117 -6.55 -2.65 13.13
CA MET A 117 -7.31 -3.74 13.75
C MET A 117 -8.06 -3.28 15.01
N LEU A 118 -7.42 -2.47 15.86
CA LEU A 118 -8.09 -1.86 17.01
C LEU A 118 -9.21 -0.90 16.58
N GLY A 119 -8.92 0.02 15.64
CA GLY A 119 -9.91 0.95 15.13
C GLY A 119 -11.12 0.26 14.48
N GLY A 120 -10.88 -0.80 13.70
CA GLY A 120 -11.94 -1.60 13.09
C GLY A 120 -12.77 -2.38 14.12
N TYR A 121 -12.13 -2.86 15.19
CA TYR A 121 -12.85 -3.53 16.29
C TYR A 121 -13.76 -2.57 17.05
N ASP A 122 -13.29 -1.36 17.31
CA ASP A 122 -14.08 -0.32 17.97
C ASP A 122 -15.27 0.10 17.10
N LEU A 123 -15.04 0.27 15.79
CA LEU A 123 -16.09 0.61 14.82
C LEU A 123 -17.17 -0.49 14.74
N TYR A 124 -16.75 -1.77 14.71
CA TYR A 124 -17.66 -2.92 14.70
C TYR A 124 -18.49 -3.00 15.99
N ARG A 125 -17.90 -2.69 17.15
CA ARG A 125 -18.61 -2.71 18.44
C ARG A 125 -19.63 -1.59 18.59
N TYR A 126 -19.34 -0.41 18.07
CA TYR A 126 -20.24 0.73 18.15
C TYR A 126 -21.33 0.73 17.07
N ASN A 127 -21.22 -0.16 16.07
CA ASN A 127 -22.10 -0.19 14.89
C ASN A 127 -22.17 1.18 14.18
N ASP A 128 -21.14 2.01 14.37
CA ASP A 128 -21.03 3.32 13.76
C ASP A 128 -20.90 3.13 12.24
N GLN A 129 -21.83 3.74 11.52
CA GLN A 129 -21.74 3.86 10.08
C GLN A 129 -20.97 5.14 9.74
N THR A 130 -20.49 5.22 8.50
CA THR A 130 -20.00 6.45 7.86
C THR A 130 -20.87 7.66 8.22
N MET A 131 -20.29 8.86 8.35
CA MET A 131 -20.93 10.02 8.99
C MET A 131 -21.99 10.71 8.10
N VAL A 132 -22.60 9.92 7.21
CA VAL A 132 -23.49 10.31 6.12
C VAL A 132 -24.75 9.44 6.13
#